data_AF-A0A3N1MJF9-F1
#
_entry.id   AF-A0A3N1MJF9-F1
#
_cell.length_a   1.000
_cell.length_b   1.000
_cell.length_c   1.000
_cell.angle_alpha   90.00
_cell.angle_beta   90.00
_cell.angle_gamma   90.00
#
_symmetry.space_group_name_H-M   'P 1'
#
loop_
_entity.id
_entity.type
_entity.pdbx_description
1 polymer ?
#
loop_
_entity_poly.entity_id
_entity_poly.type
_entity_poly.pdbx_seq_one_letter_code
_entity_poly.pdbx_strand_id
1 'polypeptide(L)'
;MIYEMRVYHCMPGRLPALLKRFDTITLKKWEQHGIKQAGFWTVLVGENNQDLIYLLAWDSMADREEKWNKFQVDPEWLAARAETEKDGAIVASISNSFLQPTSFSSVK
;
A
#
# COMPACT_ATOMS: atom_id res chain seq x y z
N MET A 1 16.58 -8.75 -1.58
CA MET A 1 15.13 -8.58 -1.49
C MET A 1 14.73 -8.31 -0.05
N ILE A 2 13.89 -7.31 0.15
CA ILE A 2 13.29 -6.93 1.43
C ILE A 2 11.78 -6.76 1.23
N TYR A 3 11.01 -6.80 2.31
CA TYR A 3 9.58 -6.56 2.27
C TYR A 3 9.21 -5.30 3.06
N GLU A 4 8.33 -4.46 2.54
CA GLU A 4 7.74 -3.35 3.29
C GLU A 4 6.32 -3.72 3.68
N MET A 5 6.08 -3.90 4.97
CA MET A 5 4.74 -4.00 5.52
C MET A 5 4.18 -2.60 5.67
N ARG A 6 2.95 -2.39 5.20
CA ARG A 6 2.23 -1.13 5.32
C ARG A 6 0.86 -1.41 5.92
N VAL A 7 0.50 -0.65 6.94
CA VAL A 7 -0.80 -0.65 7.59
C VAL A 7 -1.42 0.72 7.38
N TYR A 8 -2.56 0.74 6.67
CA TYR A 8 -3.33 1.95 6.43
C TYR A 8 -4.53 1.91 7.37
N HIS A 9 -4.53 2.82 8.33
CA HIS A 9 -5.64 2.99 9.26
C HIS A 9 -6.68 3.90 8.61
N CYS A 10 -7.81 3.35 8.19
CA CYS A 10 -8.85 4.15 7.54
C CYS A 10 -9.64 4.99 8.55
N MET A 11 -10.13 6.13 8.06
CA MET A 11 -11.22 6.84 8.73
C MET A 11 -12.45 5.92 8.86
N PRO A 12 -13.28 6.07 9.91
CA PRO A 12 -14.45 5.20 10.12
C PRO A 12 -15.33 5.09 8.87
N GLY A 13 -15.58 3.85 8.43
CA GLY A 13 -16.44 3.57 7.27
C GLY A 13 -15.81 3.85 5.91
N ARG A 14 -14.54 4.27 5.84
CA ARG A 14 -13.85 4.61 4.58
C ARG A 14 -13.02 3.46 3.99
N LEU A 15 -12.88 2.33 4.70
CA LEU A 15 -12.17 1.14 4.19
C LEU A 15 -12.68 0.68 2.80
N PRO A 16 -14.00 0.58 2.51
CA PRO A 16 -14.48 0.21 1.18
C PRO A 16 -14.00 1.14 0.06
N ALA A 17 -13.90 2.44 0.33
CA ALA A 17 -13.38 3.41 -0.64
C ALA A 17 -11.88 3.19 -0.89
N LEU A 18 -11.11 2.86 0.15
CA LEU A 18 -9.70 2.50 0.01
C LEU A 18 -9.53 1.25 -0.87
N LEU A 19 -10.29 0.18 -0.59
CA LEU A 19 -10.23 -1.06 -1.34
C LEU A 19 -10.57 -0.84 -2.81
N LYS A 20 -11.62 -0.07 -3.10
CA LYS A 20 -11.99 0.30 -4.47
C LYS A 20 -10.87 1.06 -5.17
N ARG A 21 -10.19 1.99 -4.49
CA ARG A 21 -9.04 2.72 -5.05
C ARG A 21 -7.89 1.78 -5.40
N PHE A 22 -7.59 0.82 -4.52
CA PHE A 22 -6.55 -0.18 -4.81
C PHE A 22 -6.88 -1.03 -6.03
N ASP A 23 -8.08 -1.61 -6.05
CA ASP A 23 -8.55 -2.52 -7.10
C ASP A 23 -8.62 -1.85 -8.48
N THR A 24 -9.08 -0.60 -8.52
CA THR A 24 -9.37 0.07 -9.81
C THR A 24 -8.22 0.92 -10.34
N ILE A 25 -7.38 1.48 -9.45
CA ILE A 25 -6.39 2.52 -9.77
C ILE A 25 -4.98 2.14 -9.30
N THR A 26 -4.78 1.97 -7.98
CA THR A 26 -3.43 1.95 -7.40
C THR A 26 -2.60 0.76 -7.90
N LEU A 27 -3.18 -0.44 -8.01
CA LEU A 27 -2.43 -1.61 -8.46
C LEU A 27 -1.94 -1.48 -9.91
N LYS A 28 -2.76 -0.91 -10.81
CA LYS A 28 -2.36 -0.63 -12.20
C LYS A 28 -1.23 0.40 -12.25
N LYS A 29 -1.29 1.42 -11.38
CA LYS A 29 -0.21 2.40 -11.26
C LYS A 29 1.08 1.77 -10.75
N TRP A 30 1.00 0.93 -9.74
CA TRP A 30 2.16 0.20 -9.24
C TRP A 30 2.80 -0.70 -10.29
N GLU A 31 2.00 -1.37 -11.12
CA GLU A 31 2.50 -2.14 -12.25
C GLU A 31 3.32 -1.27 -13.22
N GLN A 32 2.82 -0.07 -13.57
CA GLN A 32 3.53 0.89 -14.43
C GLN A 32 4.87 1.36 -13.81
N HIS A 33 4.95 1.47 -12.48
CA HIS A 33 6.16 1.87 -11.75
C HIS A 33 7.04 0.68 -11.33
N GLY A 34 6.68 -0.55 -11.69
CA GLY A 34 7.42 -1.76 -11.33
C GLY A 34 7.41 -2.10 -9.83
N ILE A 35 6.39 -1.65 -9.09
CA ILE A 35 6.17 -1.94 -7.68
C ILE A 35 5.42 -3.26 -7.55
N LYS A 36 5.97 -4.20 -6.78
CA LYS A 36 5.44 -5.57 -6.65
C LYS A 36 4.76 -5.75 -5.29
N GLN A 37 3.50 -6.17 -5.29
CA GLN A 37 2.81 -6.58 -4.06
C GLN A 37 3.08 -8.05 -3.74
N ALA A 38 3.24 -8.36 -2.45
CA ALA A 38 3.40 -9.71 -1.93
C ALA A 38 2.13 -10.23 -1.24
N GLY A 39 1.16 -9.36 -0.99
CA GLY A 39 -0.18 -9.72 -0.51
C GLY A 39 -0.91 -8.56 0.17
N PHE A 40 -2.23 -8.72 0.29
CA PHE A 40 -3.16 -7.76 0.89
C PHE A 40 -4.16 -8.48 1.80
N TRP A 41 -4.50 -7.85 2.92
CA TRP A 41 -5.44 -8.36 3.91
C TRP A 41 -6.26 -7.22 4.52
N THR A 42 -7.51 -7.53 4.83
CA THR A 42 -8.30 -6.74 5.80
C THR A 42 -8.33 -7.51 7.12
N VAL A 43 -8.48 -6.78 8.23
CA VAL A 43 -8.53 -7.40 9.56
C VAL A 43 -9.92 -7.99 9.79
N LEU A 44 -10.04 -9.32 9.64
CA LEU A 44 -11.28 -10.05 9.92
C LEU A 44 -11.59 -10.09 11.42
N VAL A 45 -10.55 -10.35 12.24
CA VAL A 45 -10.59 -10.32 13.71
C VAL A 45 -9.25 -9.77 14.18
N GLY A 46 -9.25 -8.76 15.05
CA GLY A 46 -8.02 -8.14 15.53
C GLY A 46 -8.23 -6.74 16.10
N GLU A 47 -7.14 -5.97 16.21
CA GLU A 47 -7.13 -4.65 16.85
C GLU A 47 -8.04 -3.62 16.16
N ASN A 48 -7.99 -3.56 14.82
CA ASN A 48 -8.76 -2.58 14.07
C ASN A 48 -9.27 -3.15 12.75
N ASN A 49 -10.59 -3.32 12.63
CA ASN A 49 -11.25 -3.80 11.42
C ASN A 49 -11.34 -2.74 10.29
N GLN A 50 -10.87 -1.52 10.53
CA GLN A 50 -10.73 -0.48 9.50
C GLN A 50 -9.33 -0.46 8.86
N ASP A 51 -8.48 -1.44 9.18
CA ASP A 51 -7.13 -1.49 8.63
C ASP A 51 -7.05 -2.28 7.32
N LEU A 52 -6.29 -1.72 6.38
CA LEU A 52 -5.74 -2.46 5.25
C LEU A 52 -4.26 -2.75 5.52
N ILE A 53 -3.90 -4.03 5.56
CA ILE A 53 -2.53 -4.50 5.75
C ILE A 53 -2.03 -5.08 4.44
N TYR A 54 -0.85 -4.68 3.99
CA TYR A 54 -0.27 -5.23 2.78
C TYR A 54 1.26 -5.23 2.80
N LEU A 55 1.84 -6.07 1.95
CA LEU A 55 3.27 -6.22 1.79
C LEU A 55 3.70 -5.84 0.37
N LEU A 56 4.80 -5.10 0.28
CA LEU A 56 5.50 -4.82 -0.97
C LEU A 56 6.85 -5.53 -0.98
N ALA A 57 7.25 -6.07 -2.13
CA ALA A 57 8.55 -6.67 -2.34
C ALA A 57 9.48 -5.69 -3.06
N TRP A 58 10.68 -5.50 -2.53
CA TRP A 58 11.70 -4.61 -3.07
C TRP A 58 13.02 -5.34 -3.24
N ASP A 59 13.75 -5.04 -4.31
CA ASP A 59 15.05 -5.67 -4.53
C ASP A 59 16.08 -5.19 -3.49
N SER A 60 16.00 -3.90 -3.12
CA SER A 60 16.80 -3.24 -2.09
C SER A 60 16.09 -1.97 -1.57
N MET A 61 16.67 -1.30 -0.57
CA MET A 61 16.18 0.03 -0.12
C MET A 61 16.30 1.10 -1.22
N ALA A 62 17.34 1.04 -2.05
CA ALA A 62 17.51 1.99 -3.16
C ALA A 62 16.44 1.79 -4.25
N ASP A 63 16.14 0.53 -4.59
CA ASP A 63 15.05 0.17 -5.52
C ASP A 63 13.69 0.70 -5.01
N ARG A 64 13.43 0.50 -3.70
CA ARG A 64 12.25 1.04 -3.04
C ARG A 64 12.19 2.56 -3.16
N GLU A 65 13.27 3.26 -2.83
CA GLU A 65 13.31 4.71 -2.87
C GLU A 65 13.03 5.25 -4.28
N GLU A 66 13.70 4.69 -5.29
CA GLU A 66 13.52 5.11 -6.67
C GLU A 66 12.07 4.94 -7.14
N LYS A 67 11.52 3.73 -7.03
CA LYS A 67 10.19 3.40 -7.53
C LYS A 67 9.09 4.09 -6.73
N TRP A 68 9.22 4.13 -5.40
CA TRP A 68 8.21 4.75 -4.55
C TRP A 68 8.16 6.26 -4.75
N ASN A 69 9.31 6.93 -4.87
CA ASN A 69 9.35 8.37 -5.11
C ASN A 69 8.73 8.72 -6.47
N LYS A 70 9.03 7.95 -7.53
CA LYS A 70 8.40 8.11 -8.86
C LYS A 70 6.88 7.95 -8.79
N PHE A 71 6.39 6.92 -8.09
CA PHE A 71 4.95 6.71 -7.91
C PHE A 71 4.27 7.85 -7.13
N GLN A 72 4.88 8.32 -6.04
CA GLN A 72 4.28 9.37 -5.19
C GLN A 72 4.08 10.70 -5.94
N VAL A 73 4.93 11.00 -6.93
CA VAL A 73 4.85 12.23 -7.72
C VAL A 73 4.18 12.06 -9.09
N ASP A 74 3.68 10.86 -9.40
CA ASP A 74 2.96 10.59 -10.65
C ASP A 74 1.70 11.50 -10.73
N PRO A 75 1.59 12.38 -11.73
CA PRO A 75 0.47 13.32 -11.84
C PRO A 75 -0.90 12.63 -11.95
N GLU A 76 -0.98 11.50 -12.64
CA GLU A 76 -2.22 10.74 -12.79
C GLU A 76 -2.60 10.07 -11.46
N TRP A 77 -1.63 9.58 -10.69
CA TRP A 77 -1.88 9.09 -9.34
C TRP A 77 -2.36 10.21 -8.41
N LEU A 78 -1.72 11.37 -8.44
CA LEU A 78 -2.12 12.53 -7.62
C LEU A 78 -3.54 12.98 -7.93
N ALA A 79 -3.89 13.09 -9.22
CA ALA A 79 -5.25 13.42 -9.65
C ALA A 79 -6.27 12.36 -9.22
N ALA A 80 -5.97 11.08 -9.42
CA ALA A 80 -6.85 9.99 -9.00
C ALA A 80 -7.02 9.93 -7.48
N ARG A 81 -5.95 10.17 -6.71
CA ARG A 81 -6.01 10.26 -5.25
C ARG A 81 -6.94 11.40 -4.83
N ALA A 82 -6.77 12.60 -5.39
CA ALA A 82 -7.63 13.75 -5.10
C ALA A 82 -9.11 13.46 -5.39
N GLU A 83 -9.41 12.87 -6.55
CA GLU A 83 -10.78 12.50 -6.91
C GLU A 83 -11.37 11.47 -5.94
N THR A 84 -10.61 10.45 -5.54
CA THR A 84 -11.10 9.45 -4.57
C THR A 84 -11.29 10.02 -3.16
N GLU A 85 -10.59 11.10 -2.81
CA GLU A 85 -10.65 11.75 -1.49
C GLU A 85 -11.55 12.99 -1.47
N LYS A 86 -12.32 13.25 -2.54
CA LYS A 86 -13.24 14.41 -2.62
C LYS A 86 -14.30 14.45 -1.52
N ASP A 87 -14.74 13.27 -1.08
CA ASP A 87 -15.70 13.10 0.02
C ASP A 87 -15.01 13.07 1.40
N GLY A 88 -13.77 13.54 1.47
CA GLY A 88 -12.93 13.56 2.66
C GLY A 88 -11.85 12.48 2.67
N ALA A 89 -10.94 12.61 3.64
CA ALA A 89 -9.81 11.71 3.81
C ALA A 89 -10.26 10.25 3.93
N ILE A 90 -9.55 9.35 3.24
CA ILE A 90 -9.78 7.89 3.34
C ILE A 90 -8.90 7.29 4.43
N VAL A 91 -7.62 7.68 4.47
CA VAL A 91 -6.61 7.14 5.39
C VAL A 91 -6.31 8.18 6.47
N ALA A 92 -6.48 7.80 7.72
CA ALA A 92 -6.20 8.63 8.89
C ALA A 92 -4.69 8.68 9.19
N SER A 93 -4.04 7.52 9.15
CA SER A 93 -2.61 7.39 9.38
C SER A 93 -2.05 6.16 8.67
N ILE A 94 -0.72 6.14 8.51
CA ILE A 94 0.01 5.06 7.88
C ILE A 94 1.16 4.67 8.81
N SER A 95 1.32 3.37 9.04
CA SER A 95 2.51 2.79 9.65
C SER A 95 3.19 1.85 8.66
N ASN A 96 4.52 1.83 8.66
CA ASN A 96 5.28 0.90 7.85
C ASN A 96 6.47 0.30 8.59
N SER A 97 6.91 -0.86 8.11
CA SER A 97 8.10 -1.55 8.61
C SER A 97 8.79 -2.27 7.47
N PHE A 98 10.12 -2.22 7.48
CA PHE A 98 10.95 -2.97 6.52
C PHE A 98 11.41 -4.26 7.15
N LEU A 99 11.13 -5.36 6.47
CA LEU A 99 11.27 -6.73 6.95
C LEU A 99 12.29 -7.46 6.09
N GLN A 100 13.24 -8.12 6.76
CA GLN A 100 14.17 -9.05 6.14
C GLN A 100 13.60 -10.47 6.32
N PRO A 101 13.35 -11.25 5.24
CA PRO A 101 12.92 -12.63 5.39
C PRO A 101 14.00 -13.47 6.09
N THR A 102 13.58 -14.33 7.02
CA THR A 102 14.48 -15.31 7.65
C THR A 102 14.86 -16.42 6.67
N SER A 103 15.85 -17.24 7.03
CA SER A 103 16.34 -18.33 6.18
C SER A 103 15.30 -19.40 5.81
N PHE A 104 14.27 -19.56 6.62
CA PHE A 104 13.20 -20.56 6.49
C PHE A 104 11.86 -19.95 6.03
N SER A 105 11.85 -18.66 5.67
CA SER A 105 10.64 -18.00 5.16
C SER A 105 10.32 -18.50 3.74
N SER A 106 9.05 -18.76 3.45
CA SER A 106 8.59 -19.15 2.11
C SER A 106 8.74 -18.04 1.06
N VAL A 107 8.98 -16.81 1.51
CA VAL A 107 9.16 -15.63 0.67
C VAL A 107 10.63 -15.17 0.60
N LYS A 108 11.57 -16.01 1.05
CA LYS A 108 13.00 -15.75 0.91
C LYS A 108 13.44 -15.80 -0.56
#